data_AF-A0A7V8K7I2-F1
#
_entry.id   AF-A0A7V8K7I2-F1
#
_cell.length_a   1.000
_cell.length_b   1.000
_cell.length_c   1.000
_cell.angle_alpha   90.00
_cell.angle_beta   90.00
_cell.angle_gamma   90.00
#
_symmetry.space_group_name_H-M   'P 1'
#
loop_
_entity.id
_entity.type
_entity.pdbx_description
1 polymer ?
#
loop_
_entity_poly.entity_id
_entity_poly.type
_entity_poly.pdbx_seq_one_letter_code
_entity_poly.pdbx_strand_id
1 'polypeptide(L)'
;MAVLVLLAAGCSRNDVLLEIQPAQVSECDLPVAVQVTWDASGRGLDLAQLEVHNPGRRPTLWIQNAAVGSAATGKWAMDGFTVTLRTREGRELARRSLTTTPCSEP
;
A
#
# COMPACT_ATOMS: atom_id res chain seq x y z
N MET A 1 -44.17 -11.09 19.68
CA MET A 1 -43.58 -10.53 18.44
C MET A 1 -42.10 -10.33 18.70
N ALA A 2 -41.23 -11.12 18.06
CA ALA A 2 -39.79 -10.99 18.18
C ALA A 2 -39.27 -10.12 17.02
N VAL A 3 -38.60 -9.02 17.34
CA VAL A 3 -37.97 -8.12 16.37
C VAL A 3 -36.65 -8.75 15.94
N LEU A 4 -36.58 -9.22 14.69
CA LEU A 4 -35.31 -9.63 14.08
C LEU A 4 -34.50 -8.38 13.75
N VAL A 5 -33.43 -8.15 14.50
CA VAL A 5 -32.42 -7.13 14.16
C VAL A 5 -31.49 -7.74 13.11
N LEU A 6 -31.71 -7.38 11.84
CA LEU A 6 -30.78 -7.69 10.76
C LEU A 6 -29.55 -6.80 10.90
N LEU A 7 -28.45 -7.37 11.41
CA LEU A 7 -27.13 -6.75 11.34
C LEU A 7 -26.70 -6.76 9.87
N ALA A 8 -26.93 -5.66 9.16
CA ALA A 8 -26.33 -5.45 7.85
C ALA A 8 -24.81 -5.33 8.04
N ALA A 9 -24.08 -6.41 7.75
CA ALA A 9 -22.65 -6.36 7.55
C ALA A 9 -22.37 -5.51 6.30
N GLY A 10 -22.21 -4.21 6.51
CA GLY A 10 -21.76 -3.30 5.47
C GLY A 10 -20.32 -3.63 5.11
N CYS A 11 -20.12 -4.53 4.14
CA CYS A 11 -18.84 -4.61 3.45
C CYS A 11 -18.62 -3.26 2.77
N SER A 12 -17.77 -2.41 3.36
CA SER A 12 -17.26 -1.22 2.70
C SER A 12 -16.75 -1.65 1.34
N ARG A 13 -17.42 -1.25 0.25
CA ARG A 13 -16.85 -1.36 -1.10
C ARG A 13 -15.64 -0.45 -1.08
N ASN A 14 -14.47 -1.03 -0.81
CA ASN A 14 -13.22 -0.29 -0.91
C ASN A 14 -12.95 -0.12 -2.40
N ASP A 15 -13.38 1.02 -2.95
CA ASP A 15 -13.16 1.42 -4.35
C ASP A 15 -11.69 1.79 -4.64
N VAL A 16 -10.76 1.35 -3.77
CA VAL A 16 -9.33 1.61 -3.82
C VAL A 16 -8.58 0.34 -3.44
N LEU A 17 -7.72 -0.11 -4.34
CA LEU A 17 -6.76 -1.18 -4.12
C LEU A 17 -5.35 -0.59 -4.02
N LEU A 18 -4.61 -1.02 -3.00
CA LEU A 18 -3.16 -0.85 -2.92
C LEU A 18 -2.58 -2.09 -2.27
N GLU A 19 -1.69 -2.75 -3.00
CA GLU A 19 -1.00 -3.96 -2.56
C GLU A 19 0.50 -3.81 -2.76
N ILE A 20 1.25 -4.46 -1.88
CA ILE A 20 2.69 -4.60 -1.97
C ILE A 20 3.06 -6.07 -1.83
N GLN A 21 4.05 -6.52 -2.60
CA GLN A 21 4.56 -7.88 -2.57
C GLN A 21 6.09 -7.88 -2.65
N PRO A 22 6.80 -8.50 -1.70
CA PRO A 22 6.27 -9.09 -0.47
C PRO A 22 5.71 -8.03 0.49
N ALA A 23 4.71 -8.41 1.29
CA ALA A 23 4.19 -7.57 2.38
C ALA A 23 4.92 -7.83 3.72
N GLN A 24 5.55 -9.00 3.83
CA GLN A 24 6.36 -9.40 4.96
C GLN A 24 7.60 -10.17 4.47
N VAL A 25 8.76 -9.91 5.06
CA VAL A 25 10.03 -10.60 4.78
C VAL A 25 10.78 -10.90 6.07
N SER A 26 11.80 -11.74 6.04
CA SER A 26 12.74 -11.84 7.17
C SER A 26 13.57 -10.56 7.27
N GLU A 27 13.89 -10.11 8.49
CA GLU A 27 14.85 -9.02 8.71
C GLU A 27 16.20 -9.28 8.04
N CYS A 28 16.59 -10.56 7.93
CA CYS A 28 17.82 -10.99 7.30
C CYS A 28 17.82 -10.90 5.76
N ASP A 29 16.67 -10.72 5.13
CA ASP A 29 16.55 -10.59 3.67
C ASP A 29 16.60 -9.12 3.21
N LEU A 30 16.59 -8.16 4.14
CA LEU A 30 16.62 -6.73 3.81
C LEU A 30 18.00 -6.27 3.31
N PRO A 31 18.05 -5.27 2.38
CA PRO A 31 16.93 -4.61 1.73
C PRO A 31 16.34 -5.42 0.57
N VAL A 32 15.03 -5.29 0.36
CA VAL A 32 14.30 -5.99 -0.71
C VAL A 32 13.74 -5.04 -1.76
N ALA A 33 13.42 -5.59 -2.93
CA ALA A 33 12.56 -4.92 -3.90
C ALA A 33 11.10 -5.30 -3.63
N VAL A 34 10.19 -4.34 -3.80
CA VAL A 34 8.76 -4.51 -3.54
C VAL A 34 8.00 -4.23 -4.83
N GLN A 35 7.21 -5.20 -5.27
CA GLN A 35 6.22 -5.01 -6.31
C GLN A 35 5.01 -4.28 -5.70
N VAL A 36 4.57 -3.22 -6.36
CA VAL A 36 3.42 -2.42 -5.94
C VAL A 36 2.35 -2.49 -7.03
N THR A 37 1.12 -2.74 -6.63
CA THR A 37 -0.06 -2.75 -7.51
C THR A 37 -1.12 -1.83 -6.94
N TRP A 38 -1.75 -1.01 -7.78
CA TRP A 38 -2.79 -0.08 -7.35
C TRP A 38 -3.95 -0.01 -8.34
N ASP A 39 -5.13 0.28 -7.80
CA ASP A 39 -6.33 0.66 -8.55
C ASP A 39 -7.11 1.70 -7.75
N ALA A 40 -7.22 2.92 -8.28
CA ALA A 40 -8.05 3.99 -7.73
C ALA A 40 -9.13 4.44 -8.72
N SER A 41 -9.36 3.67 -9.80
CA SER A 41 -10.34 4.00 -10.84
C SER A 41 -11.77 4.06 -10.29
N GLY A 42 -12.09 3.24 -9.27
CA GLY A 42 -13.35 3.28 -8.54
C GLY A 42 -13.64 4.62 -7.84
N ARG A 43 -12.64 5.51 -7.73
CA ARG A 43 -12.79 6.88 -7.21
C ARG A 43 -12.99 7.93 -8.31
N GLY A 44 -13.14 7.52 -9.57
CA GLY A 44 -13.27 8.42 -10.72
C GLY A 44 -12.00 9.22 -11.01
N LEU A 45 -10.83 8.68 -10.64
CA LEU A 45 -9.54 9.31 -10.87
C LEU A 45 -8.93 8.79 -12.16
N ASP A 46 -8.39 9.71 -12.98
CA ASP A 46 -7.60 9.35 -14.16
C ASP A 46 -6.12 9.12 -13.78
N LEU A 47 -5.64 9.85 -12.78
CA LEU A 47 -4.25 9.80 -12.31
C LEU A 47 -4.18 9.51 -10.81
N ALA A 48 -3.14 8.79 -10.42
CA ALA A 48 -2.77 8.55 -9.04
C ALA A 48 -1.32 8.96 -8.77
N GLN A 49 -1.03 9.31 -7.51
CA GLN A 49 0.32 9.55 -7.01
C GLN A 49 0.68 8.48 -6.00
N LEU A 50 1.85 7.87 -6.15
CA LEU A 50 2.43 6.98 -5.15
C LEU A 50 3.63 7.67 -4.52
N GLU A 51 3.55 7.88 -3.21
CA GLU A 51 4.67 8.29 -2.38
C GLU A 51 5.27 7.08 -1.68
N VAL A 52 6.58 7.07 -1.57
CA VAL A 52 7.36 6.01 -0.92
C VAL A 52 8.18 6.60 0.23
N HIS A 53 8.31 5.85 1.30
CA HIS A 53 8.99 6.30 2.51
C HIS A 53 9.67 5.14 3.22
N ASN A 54 10.98 5.24 3.41
CA ASN A 54 11.71 4.39 4.36
C ASN A 54 11.85 5.12 5.70
N PRO A 55 11.81 4.42 6.85
CA PRO A 55 12.07 5.02 8.15
C PRO A 55 13.40 5.81 8.17
N GLY A 56 13.39 6.99 8.78
CA GLY A 56 14.56 7.88 8.83
C GLY A 56 14.88 8.60 7.52
N ARG A 57 13.98 8.59 6.52
CA ARG A 57 14.05 9.40 5.31
C ARG A 57 12.80 10.26 5.19
N ARG A 58 12.81 11.26 4.29
CA ARG A 58 11.59 11.98 3.94
C ARG A 58 10.78 11.18 2.91
N PRO A 59 9.44 11.25 2.92
CA PRO A 59 8.63 10.72 1.83
C PRO A 59 9.04 11.33 0.49
N THR A 60 9.05 10.51 -0.56
CA THR A 60 9.40 10.92 -1.93
C THR A 60 8.26 10.55 -2.88
N LEU A 61 7.87 11.46 -3.77
CA LEU A 61 7.00 11.13 -4.89
C LEU A 61 7.75 10.15 -5.82
N TRP A 62 7.19 8.96 -5.99
CA TRP A 62 7.81 7.91 -6.80
C TRP A 62 7.15 7.76 -8.16
N ILE A 63 5.82 7.71 -8.18
CA ILE A 63 5.03 7.54 -9.40
C ILE A 63 3.93 8.59 -9.43
N GLN A 64 3.71 9.16 -10.61
CA GLN A 64 2.53 9.95 -10.94
C GLN A 64 2.06 9.55 -12.34
N ASN A 65 1.12 8.62 -12.42
CA ASN A 65 0.64 8.04 -13.68
C ASN A 65 -0.85 7.66 -13.57
N ALA A 66 -1.31 6.77 -14.45
CA ALA A 66 -2.68 6.28 -14.48
C ALA A 66 -3.16 5.75 -13.11
N ALA A 67 -4.45 5.91 -12.84
CA ALA A 67 -5.06 5.46 -11.59
C ALA A 67 -5.05 3.93 -11.38
N VAL A 68 -4.68 3.15 -12.39
CA VAL A 68 -4.49 1.70 -12.32
C VAL A 68 -3.10 1.36 -12.83
N GLY A 69 -2.36 0.51 -12.13
CA GLY A 69 -1.06 0.07 -12.61
C GLY A 69 -0.30 -0.81 -11.63
N SER A 70 0.93 -1.12 -12.02
CA SER A 70 1.89 -1.84 -11.19
C SER A 70 3.32 -1.39 -11.49
N ALA A 71 4.21 -1.47 -10.50
CA ALA A 71 5.62 -1.14 -10.62
C ALA A 71 6.45 -1.83 -9.53
N ALA A 72 7.69 -2.20 -9.85
CA ALA A 72 8.66 -2.69 -8.88
C ALA A 72 9.55 -1.56 -8.38
N THR A 73 9.79 -1.48 -7.07
CA THR A 73 10.87 -0.66 -6.53
C THR A 73 12.23 -1.27 -6.87
N GLY A 74 13.30 -0.51 -6.66
CA GLY A 74 14.63 -1.11 -6.52
C GLY A 74 14.80 -1.84 -5.17
N LYS A 75 15.94 -2.51 -4.97
CA LYS A 75 16.32 -3.17 -3.72
C LYS A 75 16.77 -2.18 -2.64
N TRP A 76 15.83 -1.44 -2.08
CA TRP A 76 16.09 -0.43 -1.06
C TRP A 76 14.95 -0.29 -0.04
N ALA A 77 13.92 -1.13 -0.10
CA ALA A 77 12.89 -1.17 0.91
C ALA A 77 13.46 -1.82 2.19
N MET A 78 13.33 -1.11 3.30
CA MET A 78 13.68 -1.58 4.65
C MET A 78 12.41 -1.96 5.42
N ASP A 79 12.56 -2.52 6.62
CA ASP A 79 11.42 -2.67 7.54
C ASP A 79 10.72 -1.31 7.74
N GLY A 80 9.39 -1.33 7.77
CA GLY A 80 8.56 -0.12 7.82
C GLY A 80 8.51 0.68 6.52
N PHE A 81 9.14 0.23 5.43
CA PHE A 81 8.99 0.85 4.11
C PHE A 81 7.51 0.98 3.77
N THR A 82 7.06 2.18 3.44
CA THR A 82 5.66 2.50 3.25
C THR A 82 5.42 3.06 1.86
N VAL A 83 4.36 2.57 1.22
CA VAL A 83 3.80 3.12 -0.02
C VAL A 83 2.45 3.75 0.31
N THR A 84 2.27 5.00 -0.11
CA THR A 84 1.03 5.75 0.08
C THR A 84 0.46 6.15 -1.27
N LEU A 85 -0.76 5.71 -1.55
CA LEU A 85 -1.53 6.10 -2.73
C LEU A 85 -2.33 7.37 -2.41
N ARG A 86 -2.19 8.38 -3.26
CA ARG A 86 -2.81 9.70 -3.09
C ARG A 86 -3.52 10.18 -4.36
N THR A 87 -4.47 11.08 -4.17
CA THR A 87 -4.95 11.96 -5.26
C THR A 87 -3.89 13.00 -5.61
N ARG A 88 -4.05 13.67 -6.75
CA ARG A 88 -3.15 14.75 -7.19
C ARG A 88 -3.10 15.94 -6.22
N GLU A 89 -4.18 16.16 -5.47
CA GLU A 89 -4.30 17.21 -4.45
C GLU A 89 -3.64 16.80 -3.12
N GLY A 90 -3.01 15.62 -3.05
CA GLY A 90 -2.30 15.13 -1.88
C GLY A 90 -3.16 14.38 -0.87
N ARG A 91 -4.44 14.13 -1.15
CA ARG A 91 -5.32 13.37 -0.25
C ARG A 91 -4.96 11.89 -0.29
N GLU A 92 -4.69 11.31 0.87
CA GLU A 92 -4.41 9.87 1.02
C GLU A 92 -5.66 9.03 0.73
N LEU A 93 -5.47 7.98 -0.08
CA LEU A 93 -6.50 7.02 -0.46
C LEU A 93 -6.24 5.66 0.19
N ALA A 94 -4.99 5.20 0.19
CA ALA A 94 -4.57 3.95 0.80
C ALA A 94 -3.10 3.99 1.17
N ARG A 95 -2.70 3.14 2.12
CA ARG A 95 -1.31 2.98 2.57
C ARG A 95 -1.01 1.52 2.85
N ARG A 96 0.18 1.07 2.48
CA ARG A 96 0.73 -0.25 2.81
C ARG A 96 2.16 -0.13 3.28
N SER A 97 2.56 -0.99 4.21
CA SER A 97 3.90 -1.01 4.77
C SER A 97 4.46 -2.43 4.71
N LEU A 98 5.72 -2.54 4.29
CA LEU A 98 6.51 -3.75 4.45
C LEU A 98 6.75 -3.95 5.95
N THR A 99 6.54 -5.17 6.41
CA THR A 99 6.87 -5.58 7.78
C THR A 99 7.93 -6.66 7.74
N THR A 100 8.61 -6.86 8.86
CA THR A 100 9.54 -7.98 9.00
C THR A 100 9.17 -8.96 10.09
N THR A 101 9.68 -10.18 9.94
CA THR A 101 9.82 -11.15 11.04
C THR A 101 11.26 -11.20 11.48
N PRO A 102 11.54 -11.45 12.78
CA PRO A 102 12.90 -11.70 13.25
C PRO A 102 13.57 -12.80 12.42
N CYS A 103 14.89 -12.72 12.29
CA CYS A 103 15.64 -13.82 11.71
C CYS A 103 15.43 -15.09 12.54
N SER A 104 15.06 -16.19 11.88
CA SER A 104 15.09 -17.49 12.53
C SER A 104 16.51 -17.76 13.00
N GLU A 105 16.68 -18.04 14.29
CA GLU A 105 17.97 -18.49 14.81
C GLU A 105 18.37 -19.80 14.08
N PRO A 106 19.67 -20.00 13.79
CA PRO A 106 20.18 -21.25 13.22
C PRO A 106 19.90 -22.48 14.08
#